data_AF-A0A847BFE0-F1
#
_entry.id   AF-A0A847BFE0-F1
#
_cell.length_a   1.000
_cell.length_b   1.000
_cell.length_c   1.000
_cell.angle_alpha   90.00
_cell.angle_beta   90.00
_cell.angle_gamma   90.00
#
_symmetry.space_group_name_H-M   'P 1'
#
loop_
_entity.id
_entity.type
_entity.pdbx_description
1 polymer ?
#
loop_
_entity_poly.entity_id
_entity_poly.type
_entity_poly.pdbx_seq_one_letter_code
_entity_poly.pdbx_strand_id
1 'polypeptide(L)'
;QLQGLGIELPAPLGKAAEESRPLWVRGDLDQRWVEAALGGEARLRWRGLPWSTQGQGQFWLGRLPDSPDWGEQEGWSGTLYQSRLDPLEGGQALAPVFTHTTLTNSAPASAGSSFPLRQLRVETACLVLLDECQGVMSADLGSLADNGWRVDLEGDLLQGLVDYRPALDTTLDIALSRLTLDGLLPTQSQGIGNLLDELDVAPEPMPLPDWVETLPQGRLRLADILYQGRQMGPLTAHWSSGPQWLEIAPLGLTLGQVTARGELVWESAGPADSLTRSRLDLDGHDLGSALERLGQPVSIRNSKTRARSQLAWPGAPWQFALQRSRGNLELELHDGHFVQLESPTARLVGLLNIDNLVRRLRMDFTDVTGQGTAFDHVAGAATLYAGVLETNGPVIIDGPATSFTLDGTVDLSRREVDQRFGVTVPISSSLPLAAVVAGAPVVGGALFIANQLFGGAIDQVTRLYYRVRGPWSSPDITLETAE
;
A
#
# COMPACT_ATOMS: atom_id res chain seq x y z
N GLN A 1 8.23 -38.67 -36.97
CA GLN A 1 7.00 -37.87 -36.81
C GLN A 1 6.24 -38.46 -35.63
N LEU A 2 5.78 -37.63 -34.69
CA LEU A 2 4.96 -38.02 -33.54
C LEU A 2 3.50 -37.70 -33.86
N GLN A 3 2.66 -38.73 -33.93
CA GLN A 3 1.22 -38.66 -34.22
C GLN A 3 0.46 -39.57 -33.24
N GLY A 4 -0.76 -39.20 -32.85
CA GLY A 4 -1.61 -39.98 -31.94
C GLY A 4 -1.43 -39.68 -30.46
N LEU A 5 -0.42 -38.89 -30.06
CA LEU A 5 -0.23 -38.41 -28.69
C LEU A 5 -0.68 -36.96 -28.56
N GLY A 6 -1.62 -36.68 -27.66
CA GLY A 6 -1.97 -35.32 -27.23
C GLY A 6 -0.99 -34.80 -26.18
N ILE A 7 -0.60 -33.53 -26.29
CA ILE A 7 0.21 -32.81 -25.30
C ILE A 7 -0.64 -31.64 -24.81
N GLU A 8 -1.06 -31.72 -23.54
CA GLU A 8 -1.89 -30.71 -22.87
C GLU A 8 -1.01 -29.66 -22.20
N LEU A 9 -0.32 -28.86 -23.01
CA LEU A 9 0.43 -27.69 -22.56
C LEU A 9 -0.08 -26.44 -23.29
N PRO A 10 0.08 -25.23 -22.72
CA PRO A 10 -0.24 -24.00 -23.42
C PRO A 10 0.51 -23.90 -24.75
N ALA A 11 -0.08 -23.21 -25.72
CA ALA A 11 0.58 -22.94 -27.00
C ALA A 11 1.92 -22.19 -26.77
N PRO A 12 2.97 -22.46 -27.57
CA PRO A 12 3.00 -23.37 -28.73
C PRO A 12 3.31 -24.85 -28.38
N LEU A 13 3.52 -25.16 -27.09
CA LEU A 13 4.00 -26.47 -26.65
C LEU A 13 2.93 -27.55 -26.72
N GLY A 14 1.66 -27.18 -26.60
CA GLY A 14 0.52 -28.09 -26.78
C GLY A 14 0.42 -28.65 -28.18
N LYS A 15 -0.01 -29.92 -28.30
CA LYS A 15 -0.15 -30.66 -29.56
C LYS A 15 -1.42 -31.51 -29.51
N ALA A 16 -2.30 -31.42 -30.50
CA ALA A 16 -3.48 -32.29 -30.58
C ALA A 16 -3.07 -33.74 -30.94
N ALA A 17 -3.91 -34.72 -30.60
CA ALA A 17 -3.63 -36.12 -30.93
C ALA A 17 -3.57 -36.35 -32.45
N GLU A 18 -4.42 -35.65 -33.22
CA GLU A 18 -4.44 -35.74 -34.69
C GLU A 18 -3.27 -35.00 -35.36
N GLU A 19 -2.65 -34.04 -34.65
CA GLU A 19 -1.52 -33.26 -35.16
C GLU A 19 -0.26 -34.12 -35.27
N SER A 20 0.56 -33.89 -36.30
CA SER A 20 1.83 -34.59 -36.51
C SER A 20 2.99 -33.62 -36.36
N ARG A 21 3.93 -33.92 -35.45
CA ARG A 21 5.12 -33.10 -35.22
C ARG A 21 6.42 -33.85 -35.50
N PRO A 22 7.43 -33.23 -36.13
CA PRO A 22 8.75 -33.84 -36.31
C PRO A 22 9.34 -34.22 -34.96
N LEU A 23 9.66 -35.50 -34.78
CA LEU A 23 10.35 -36.03 -33.62
C LEU A 23 11.60 -36.74 -34.12
N TRP A 24 12.75 -36.36 -33.56
CA TRP A 24 13.98 -37.13 -33.68
C TRP A 24 14.49 -37.49 -32.30
N VAL A 25 15.10 -38.68 -32.21
CA VAL A 25 15.74 -39.19 -31.01
C VAL A 25 17.07 -39.79 -31.46
N ARG A 26 18.15 -39.43 -30.77
CA ARG A 26 19.50 -39.96 -30.98
C ARG A 26 20.09 -40.30 -29.61
N GLY A 27 20.89 -41.34 -29.52
CA GLY A 27 21.49 -41.73 -28.25
C GLY A 27 22.36 -42.96 -28.39
N ASP A 28 23.17 -43.18 -27.38
CA ASP A 28 24.01 -44.36 -27.22
C ASP A 28 23.82 -44.86 -25.79
N LEU A 29 23.24 -46.05 -25.65
CA LEU A 29 22.92 -46.63 -24.35
C LEU A 29 24.17 -47.15 -23.64
N ASP A 30 25.20 -47.55 -24.38
CA ASP A 30 26.49 -47.99 -23.82
C ASP A 30 27.25 -46.79 -23.26
N GLN A 31 27.23 -45.66 -23.99
CA GLN A 31 27.76 -44.38 -23.51
C GLN A 31 26.78 -43.61 -22.61
N ARG A 32 25.61 -44.19 -22.32
CA ARG A 32 24.55 -43.65 -21.47
C ARG A 32 24.15 -42.21 -21.81
N TRP A 33 23.86 -41.88 -23.06
CA TRP A 33 23.32 -40.57 -23.40
C TRP A 33 22.17 -40.66 -24.40
N VAL A 34 21.23 -39.72 -24.28
CA VAL A 34 20.04 -39.63 -25.14
C VAL A 34 19.75 -38.16 -25.40
N GLU A 35 19.30 -37.85 -26.60
CA GLU A 35 18.81 -36.54 -26.98
C GLU A 35 17.63 -36.67 -27.92
N ALA A 36 16.63 -35.83 -27.71
CA ALA A 36 15.42 -35.78 -28.49
C ALA A 36 15.04 -34.32 -28.78
N ALA A 37 14.41 -34.09 -29.92
CA ALA A 37 13.71 -32.84 -30.16
C ALA A 37 12.38 -33.05 -30.87
N LEU A 38 11.42 -32.20 -30.53
CA LEU A 38 10.05 -32.25 -31.01
C LEU A 38 9.66 -30.88 -31.59
N GLY A 39 9.21 -30.88 -32.84
CA GLY A 39 8.60 -29.71 -33.49
C GLY A 39 9.52 -28.51 -33.72
N GLY A 40 10.82 -28.59 -33.38
CA GLY A 40 11.73 -27.44 -33.41
C GLY A 40 11.57 -26.47 -32.24
N GLU A 41 10.67 -26.76 -31.31
CA GLU A 41 10.35 -25.90 -30.17
C GLU A 41 10.71 -26.55 -28.83
N ALA A 42 10.85 -27.88 -28.81
CA ALA A 42 11.24 -28.62 -27.63
C ALA A 42 12.50 -29.46 -27.91
N ARG A 43 13.49 -29.38 -27.01
CA ARG A 43 14.70 -30.20 -27.04
C ARG A 43 14.97 -30.71 -25.64
N LEU A 44 15.32 -31.98 -25.53
CA LEU A 44 15.72 -32.62 -24.28
C LEU A 44 16.97 -33.43 -24.52
N ARG A 45 17.93 -33.37 -23.60
CA ARG A 45 19.10 -34.23 -23.59
C ARG A 45 19.40 -34.74 -22.20
N TRP A 46 19.92 -35.94 -22.12
CA TRP A 46 20.34 -36.58 -20.88
C TRP A 46 21.65 -37.35 -21.09
N ARG A 47 22.50 -37.33 -20.09
CA ARG A 47 23.71 -38.16 -20.00
C ARG A 47 23.83 -38.79 -18.62
N GLY A 48 24.25 -40.04 -18.59
CA GLY A 48 24.66 -40.74 -17.38
C GLY A 48 26.00 -40.19 -16.91
N LEU A 49 26.17 -40.13 -15.58
CA LEU A 49 27.45 -39.84 -14.96
C LEU A 49 28.01 -41.15 -14.37
N PRO A 50 29.34 -41.35 -14.39
CA PRO A 50 29.97 -42.53 -13.79
C PRO A 50 29.72 -42.65 -12.28
N TRP A 51 29.58 -41.51 -11.60
CA TRP A 51 29.45 -41.40 -10.15
C TRP A 51 28.01 -41.17 -9.66
N SER A 52 27.01 -41.14 -10.55
CA SER A 52 25.61 -40.87 -10.18
C SER A 52 24.64 -41.76 -10.95
N THR A 53 23.60 -42.21 -10.26
CA THR A 53 22.47 -42.95 -10.85
C THR A 53 21.45 -42.01 -11.53
N GLN A 54 21.48 -40.71 -11.22
CA GLN A 54 20.55 -39.71 -11.74
C GLN A 54 21.02 -39.10 -13.07
N GLY A 55 22.34 -38.93 -13.21
CA GLY A 55 22.93 -38.30 -14.38
C GLY A 55 22.67 -36.79 -14.47
N GLN A 56 22.76 -36.26 -15.68
CA GLN A 56 22.50 -34.85 -15.99
C GLN A 56 21.50 -34.76 -17.14
N GLY A 57 20.43 -34.00 -16.93
CA GLY A 57 19.41 -33.74 -17.93
C GLY A 57 19.25 -32.25 -18.19
N GLN A 58 18.98 -31.89 -19.43
CA GLN A 58 18.63 -30.53 -19.81
C GLN A 58 17.44 -30.52 -20.76
N PHE A 59 16.57 -29.53 -20.61
CA PHE A 59 15.46 -29.33 -21.53
C PHE A 59 15.27 -27.86 -21.88
N TRP A 60 14.78 -27.62 -23.10
CA TRP A 60 14.43 -26.30 -23.61
C TRP A 60 13.07 -26.37 -24.27
N LEU A 61 12.21 -25.42 -23.95
CA LEU A 61 10.86 -25.28 -24.48
C LEU A 61 10.72 -23.84 -25.01
N GLY A 62 10.25 -23.70 -26.25
CA GLY A 62 10.07 -22.44 -26.96
C GLY A 62 11.34 -21.93 -27.66
N ARG A 63 12.41 -21.66 -26.91
CA ARG A 63 13.69 -21.14 -27.48
C ARG A 63 14.81 -22.17 -27.29
N LEU A 64 15.32 -22.70 -28.40
CA LEU A 64 16.38 -23.71 -28.39
C LEU A 64 17.77 -23.07 -28.51
N PRO A 65 18.77 -23.52 -27.73
CA PRO A 65 20.15 -23.07 -27.90
C PRO A 65 20.81 -23.77 -29.08
N ASP A 66 21.70 -23.05 -29.78
CA ASP A 66 22.48 -23.60 -30.89
C ASP A 66 23.48 -24.67 -30.41
N SER A 67 24.26 -24.31 -29.38
CA SER A 67 25.30 -25.16 -28.79
C SER A 67 25.21 -25.14 -27.26
N PRO A 68 24.35 -25.98 -26.66
CA PRO A 68 24.24 -26.03 -25.21
C PRO A 68 25.45 -26.74 -24.60
N ASP A 69 26.03 -26.16 -23.56
CA ASP A 69 27.05 -26.78 -22.72
C ASP A 69 26.42 -27.55 -21.56
N TRP A 70 27.11 -28.60 -21.12
CA TRP A 70 26.69 -29.36 -19.95
C TRP A 70 27.08 -28.61 -18.68
N GLY A 71 26.17 -28.51 -17.72
CA GLY A 71 26.47 -27.98 -16.40
C GLY A 71 27.34 -28.91 -15.55
N GLU A 72 27.80 -28.38 -14.42
CA GLU A 72 28.65 -29.12 -13.46
C GLU A 72 27.82 -29.99 -12.50
N GLN A 73 26.58 -29.61 -12.22
CA GLN A 73 25.72 -30.26 -11.21
C GLN A 73 24.94 -31.44 -11.80
N GLU A 74 24.69 -32.47 -10.99
CA GLU A 74 23.76 -33.55 -11.32
C GLU A 74 22.30 -33.11 -11.20
N GLY A 75 21.41 -33.78 -11.93
CA GLY A 75 19.98 -33.46 -11.97
C GLY A 75 19.58 -32.74 -13.26
N TRP A 76 18.42 -32.09 -13.22
CA TRP A 76 17.78 -31.50 -14.38
C TRP A 76 17.84 -29.97 -14.36
N SER A 77 18.15 -29.36 -15.51
CA SER A 77 18.01 -27.92 -15.72
C SER A 77 17.14 -27.61 -16.94
N GLY A 78 16.28 -26.62 -16.83
CA GLY A 78 15.33 -26.26 -17.89
C GLY A 78 15.36 -24.79 -18.28
N THR A 79 15.02 -24.50 -19.53
CA THR A 79 14.58 -23.16 -19.95
C THR A 79 13.22 -23.28 -20.63
N LEU A 80 12.26 -22.48 -20.18
CA LEU A 80 10.94 -22.37 -20.77
C LEU A 80 10.74 -20.93 -21.24
N TYR A 81 10.54 -20.75 -22.53
CA TYR A 81 10.20 -19.48 -23.14
C TYR A 81 8.76 -19.55 -23.68
N GLN A 82 7.92 -18.60 -23.27
CA GLN A 82 6.60 -18.40 -23.85
C GLN A 82 6.44 -16.93 -24.28
N SER A 83 5.97 -16.68 -25.49
CA SER A 83 5.75 -15.30 -25.96
C SER A 83 4.75 -14.54 -25.10
N ARG A 84 3.78 -15.27 -24.52
CA ARG A 84 2.77 -14.75 -23.61
C ARG A 84 2.53 -15.80 -22.53
N LEU A 85 2.69 -15.43 -21.27
CA LEU A 85 2.56 -16.34 -20.14
C LEU A 85 1.47 -15.84 -19.20
N ASP A 86 0.39 -16.60 -19.07
CA ASP A 86 -0.57 -16.48 -17.98
C ASP A 86 -0.12 -17.41 -16.82
N PRO A 87 0.24 -16.87 -15.64
CA PRO A 87 0.70 -17.68 -14.53
C PRO A 87 -0.36 -18.63 -13.96
N LEU A 88 -1.65 -18.28 -14.03
CA LEU A 88 -2.74 -19.10 -13.50
C LEU A 88 -2.98 -20.29 -14.42
N GLU A 89 -3.09 -20.04 -15.73
CA GLU A 89 -3.26 -21.10 -16.73
C GLU A 89 -2.01 -22.00 -16.78
N GLY A 90 -0.82 -21.39 -16.87
CA GLY A 90 0.45 -22.10 -16.91
C GLY A 90 0.74 -22.87 -15.62
N GLY A 91 0.42 -22.29 -14.47
CA GLY A 91 0.59 -22.93 -13.16
C GLY A 91 -0.26 -24.18 -13.02
N GLN A 92 -1.53 -24.13 -13.44
CA GLN A 92 -2.42 -25.30 -13.42
C GLN A 92 -1.95 -26.40 -14.38
N ALA A 93 -1.53 -26.04 -15.59
CA ALA A 93 -1.01 -27.00 -16.56
C ALA A 93 0.28 -27.69 -16.09
N LEU A 94 1.13 -26.98 -15.33
CA LEU A 94 2.41 -27.51 -14.86
C LEU A 94 2.35 -28.12 -13.46
N ALA A 95 1.29 -27.86 -12.68
CA ALA A 95 1.13 -28.40 -11.33
C ALA A 95 1.30 -29.94 -11.25
N PRO A 96 0.76 -30.77 -12.17
CA PRO A 96 0.98 -32.22 -12.17
C PRO A 96 2.46 -32.59 -12.33
N VAL A 97 3.19 -31.86 -13.19
CA VAL A 97 4.61 -32.10 -13.45
C VAL A 97 5.45 -31.86 -12.19
N PHE A 98 5.16 -30.79 -11.45
CA PHE A 98 5.86 -30.46 -10.22
C PHE A 98 5.39 -31.30 -9.01
N THR A 99 4.11 -31.62 -8.90
CA THR A 99 3.59 -32.52 -7.85
C THR A 99 4.04 -33.97 -8.03
N HIS A 100 4.37 -34.42 -9.24
CA HIS A 100 5.07 -35.69 -9.43
C HIS A 100 6.56 -35.64 -9.04
N THR A 101 7.17 -34.44 -8.91
CA THR A 101 8.50 -34.28 -8.30
C THR A 101 8.45 -34.15 -6.78
N THR A 102 7.30 -33.75 -6.24
CA THR A 102 7.05 -33.57 -4.82
C THR A 102 5.63 -34.04 -4.51
N LEU A 103 5.43 -35.31 -4.13
CA LEU A 103 4.39 -35.77 -3.18
C LEU A 103 4.28 -37.31 -3.08
N THR A 104 4.38 -37.77 -1.83
CA THR A 104 3.61 -38.86 -1.21
C THR A 104 3.92 -40.33 -1.52
N ASN A 105 4.22 -41.01 -0.41
CA ASN A 105 4.68 -42.39 -0.24
C ASN A 105 3.53 -43.43 -0.33
N SER A 106 2.53 -43.22 -1.19
CA SER A 106 1.31 -44.03 -1.21
C SER A 106 0.71 -44.25 -2.60
N ALA A 107 1.56 -44.53 -3.59
CA ALA A 107 1.18 -45.25 -4.81
C ALA A 107 2.16 -46.42 -4.99
N PRO A 108 1.72 -47.60 -5.49
CA PRO A 108 2.61 -48.74 -5.68
C PRO A 108 3.73 -48.34 -6.64
N ALA A 109 4.97 -48.53 -6.18
CA ALA A 109 6.19 -48.22 -6.89
C ALA A 109 6.26 -48.98 -8.23
N SER A 110 5.74 -48.38 -9.30
CA SER A 110 6.41 -48.47 -10.59
C SER A 110 7.64 -47.57 -10.49
N ALA A 111 8.77 -48.01 -11.03
CA ALA A 111 10.06 -47.34 -10.95
C ALA A 111 10.04 -45.95 -11.60
N GLY A 112 9.45 -44.96 -10.93
CA GLY A 112 9.51 -43.55 -11.26
C GLY A 112 10.82 -43.01 -10.71
N SER A 113 11.83 -42.89 -11.56
CA SER A 113 13.04 -42.14 -11.26
C SER A 113 12.62 -40.75 -10.78
N SER A 114 12.98 -40.36 -9.55
CA SER A 114 12.88 -38.96 -9.14
C SER A 114 13.75 -38.12 -10.09
N PHE A 115 13.17 -37.07 -10.65
CA PHE A 115 13.87 -36.14 -11.53
C PHE A 115 14.16 -34.87 -10.72
N PRO A 116 15.32 -34.76 -10.05
CA PRO A 116 15.61 -33.59 -9.23
C PRO A 116 15.87 -32.41 -10.15
N LEU A 117 14.85 -31.57 -10.32
CA LEU A 117 14.99 -30.28 -10.98
C LEU A 117 15.86 -29.39 -10.09
N ARG A 118 17.00 -28.97 -10.63
CA ARG A 118 17.96 -28.10 -9.95
C ARG A 118 17.80 -26.65 -10.33
N GLN A 119 17.50 -26.42 -11.61
CA GLN A 119 17.35 -25.08 -12.14
C GLN A 119 16.24 -25.04 -13.17
N LEU A 120 15.45 -23.98 -13.16
CA LEU A 120 14.47 -23.69 -14.20
C LEU A 120 14.48 -22.20 -14.48
N ARG A 121 14.77 -21.83 -15.72
CA ARG A 121 14.58 -20.47 -16.20
C ARG A 121 13.25 -20.37 -16.93
N VAL A 122 12.41 -19.42 -16.54
CA VAL A 122 11.17 -19.09 -17.22
C VAL A 122 11.29 -17.68 -17.78
N GLU A 123 11.09 -17.53 -19.09
CA GLU A 123 11.14 -16.24 -19.78
C GLU A 123 9.83 -16.00 -20.52
N THR A 124 9.35 -14.77 -20.46
CA THR A 124 8.22 -14.33 -21.29
C THR A 124 8.41 -12.91 -21.80
N ALA A 125 8.00 -12.69 -23.05
CA ALA A 125 7.92 -11.35 -23.62
C ALA A 125 6.68 -10.57 -23.14
N CYS A 126 5.72 -11.27 -22.52
CA CYS A 126 4.46 -10.70 -22.08
C CYS A 126 3.88 -11.53 -20.92
N LEU A 127 4.12 -11.09 -19.68
CA LEU A 127 3.42 -11.62 -18.52
C LEU A 127 1.97 -11.12 -18.53
N VAL A 128 1.00 -12.02 -18.57
CA VAL A 128 -0.42 -11.66 -18.54
C VAL A 128 -0.91 -11.65 -17.11
N LEU A 129 -1.45 -10.51 -16.68
CA LEU A 129 -2.19 -10.36 -15.43
C LEU A 129 -3.44 -9.51 -15.71
N LEU A 130 -4.58 -9.92 -15.15
CA LEU A 130 -5.87 -9.26 -15.37
C LEU A 130 -6.21 -9.11 -16.87
N ASP A 131 -5.94 -10.14 -17.67
CA ASP A 131 -6.10 -10.17 -19.14
C ASP A 131 -5.26 -9.14 -19.92
N GLU A 132 -4.33 -8.44 -19.25
CA GLU A 132 -3.47 -7.42 -19.84
C GLU A 132 -1.99 -7.83 -19.81
N CYS A 133 -1.23 -7.34 -20.79
CA CYS A 133 0.20 -7.60 -20.91
C CYS A 133 1.01 -6.64 -20.03
N GLN A 134 1.67 -7.18 -19.00
CA GLN A 134 2.46 -6.42 -18.04
C GLN A 134 3.93 -6.23 -18.42
N GLY A 135 4.31 -6.64 -19.64
CA GLY A 135 5.66 -6.50 -20.16
C GLY A 135 6.52 -7.76 -20.03
N VAL A 136 7.82 -7.58 -20.22
CA VAL A 136 8.80 -8.67 -20.22
C VAL A 136 9.07 -9.10 -18.79
N MET A 137 9.15 -10.41 -18.57
CA MET A 137 9.49 -11.00 -17.28
C MET A 137 10.37 -12.23 -17.45
N SER A 138 11.29 -12.40 -16.52
CA SER A 138 12.10 -13.59 -16.36
C SER A 138 12.15 -14.03 -14.90
N ALA A 139 12.18 -15.34 -14.69
CA ALA A 139 12.30 -15.96 -13.38
C ALA A 139 13.36 -17.07 -13.45
N ASP A 140 14.39 -16.96 -12.62
CA ASP A 140 15.44 -17.95 -12.46
C ASP A 140 15.24 -18.72 -11.15
N LEU A 141 14.72 -19.94 -11.26
CA LEU A 141 14.45 -20.83 -10.13
C LEU A 141 15.66 -21.74 -9.89
N GLY A 142 16.19 -21.74 -8.68
CA GLY A 142 17.25 -22.63 -8.22
C GLY A 142 16.81 -23.42 -6.99
N SER A 143 17.03 -24.74 -7.01
CA SER A 143 16.74 -25.60 -5.87
C SER A 143 17.69 -25.29 -4.71
N LEU A 144 17.16 -25.23 -3.49
CA LEU A 144 17.91 -25.14 -2.24
C LEU A 144 17.90 -26.52 -1.54
N ALA A 145 18.57 -26.61 -0.38
CA ALA A 145 18.43 -27.77 0.50
C ALA A 145 16.96 -27.92 0.99
N ASP A 146 16.61 -29.10 1.49
CA ASP A 146 15.31 -29.37 2.12
C ASP A 146 14.08 -29.04 1.26
N ASN A 147 14.18 -29.27 -0.06
CA ASN A 147 13.16 -28.95 -1.07
C ASN A 147 12.78 -27.46 -1.12
N GLY A 148 13.66 -26.58 -0.65
CA GLY A 148 13.51 -25.14 -0.82
C GLY A 148 13.80 -24.71 -2.26
N TRP A 149 13.35 -23.50 -2.60
CA TRP A 149 13.57 -22.87 -3.89
C TRP A 149 13.94 -21.42 -3.69
N ARG A 150 14.86 -20.93 -4.52
CA ARG A 150 15.16 -19.51 -4.69
C ARG A 150 14.72 -19.11 -6.08
N VAL A 151 13.98 -18.02 -6.19
CA VAL A 151 13.51 -17.46 -7.45
C VAL A 151 14.03 -16.04 -7.57
N ASP A 152 14.94 -15.82 -8.51
CA ASP A 152 15.35 -14.48 -8.94
C ASP A 152 14.37 -13.99 -9.99
N LEU A 153 13.84 -12.78 -9.79
CA LEU A 153 12.79 -12.19 -10.62
C LEU A 153 13.32 -10.90 -11.23
N GLU A 154 13.22 -10.80 -12.55
CA GLU A 154 13.61 -9.60 -13.30
C GLU A 154 12.60 -9.30 -14.41
N GLY A 155 12.08 -8.08 -14.42
CA GLY A 155 11.27 -7.57 -15.51
C GLY A 155 10.60 -6.23 -15.21
N ASP A 156 9.61 -5.88 -16.04
CA ASP A 156 8.95 -4.56 -16.02
C ASP A 156 8.02 -4.39 -14.81
N LEU A 157 7.36 -5.47 -14.41
CA LEU A 157 6.39 -5.48 -13.31
C LEU A 157 7.06 -5.49 -11.94
N LEU A 158 8.07 -6.33 -11.75
CA LEU A 158 8.73 -6.51 -10.46
C LEU A 158 10.16 -7.03 -10.62
N GLN A 159 11.01 -6.70 -9.65
CA GLN A 159 12.39 -7.13 -9.61
C GLN A 159 12.81 -7.48 -8.18
N GLY A 160 13.37 -8.67 -7.96
CA GLY A 160 13.81 -9.10 -6.63
C GLY A 160 14.05 -10.59 -6.49
N LEU A 161 13.99 -11.04 -5.23
CA LEU A 161 14.27 -12.42 -4.85
C LEU A 161 13.12 -12.99 -4.01
N VAL A 162 12.77 -14.24 -4.27
CA VAL A 162 11.83 -15.02 -3.45
C VAL A 162 12.52 -16.29 -2.98
N ASP A 163 12.61 -16.48 -1.67
CA ASP A 163 13.08 -17.73 -1.06
C ASP A 163 11.90 -18.50 -0.45
N TYR A 164 11.64 -19.69 -0.95
CA TYR A 164 10.73 -20.68 -0.36
C TYR A 164 11.55 -21.72 0.41
N ARG A 165 11.35 -21.80 1.73
CA ARG A 165 12.13 -22.65 2.64
C ARG A 165 11.19 -23.38 3.60
N PRO A 166 10.56 -24.49 3.18
CA PRO A 166 9.51 -25.16 3.95
C PRO A 166 9.96 -25.74 5.29
N ALA A 167 11.27 -25.90 5.51
CA ALA A 167 11.85 -26.34 6.77
C ALA A 167 12.04 -25.22 7.81
N LEU A 168 11.79 -23.96 7.46
CA LEU A 168 11.98 -22.80 8.33
C LEU A 168 10.65 -22.15 8.71
N ASP A 169 10.61 -21.51 9.88
CA ASP A 169 9.46 -20.73 10.37
C ASP A 169 9.05 -19.64 9.35
N THR A 170 10.03 -18.89 8.84
CA THR A 170 9.81 -17.96 7.71
C THR A 170 9.88 -18.74 6.40
N THR A 171 8.80 -19.46 6.10
CA THR A 171 8.70 -20.33 4.92
C THR A 171 8.80 -19.54 3.62
N LEU A 172 8.22 -18.35 3.53
CA LEU A 172 8.33 -17.47 2.35
C LEU A 172 9.03 -16.16 2.69
N ASP A 173 10.12 -15.84 1.99
CA ASP A 173 10.86 -14.57 2.14
C ASP A 173 10.94 -13.86 0.79
N ILE A 174 10.15 -12.80 0.66
CA ILE A 174 10.03 -12.00 -0.57
C ILE A 174 10.77 -10.68 -0.34
N ALA A 175 11.79 -10.43 -1.16
CA ALA A 175 12.57 -9.19 -1.14
C ALA A 175 12.59 -8.57 -2.53
N LEU A 176 11.70 -7.62 -2.79
CA LEU A 176 11.64 -6.90 -4.06
C LEU A 176 12.34 -5.55 -3.96
N SER A 177 13.22 -5.30 -4.91
CA SER A 177 13.85 -3.99 -5.13
C SER A 177 12.89 -3.01 -5.80
N ARG A 178 11.95 -3.50 -6.62
CA ARG A 178 10.95 -2.70 -7.33
C ARG A 178 9.67 -3.51 -7.52
N LEU A 179 8.53 -2.84 -7.37
CA LEU A 179 7.20 -3.35 -7.75
C LEU A 179 6.39 -2.22 -8.42
N THR A 180 5.82 -2.50 -9.58
CA THR A 180 4.90 -1.60 -10.29
C THR A 180 3.46 -2.04 -10.05
N LEU A 181 2.60 -1.15 -9.54
CA LEU A 181 1.21 -1.46 -9.19
C LEU A 181 0.21 -1.18 -10.32
N ASP A 182 0.59 -0.37 -11.32
CA ASP A 182 -0.30 0.05 -12.42
C ASP A 182 -0.92 -1.13 -13.20
N GLY A 183 -0.22 -2.27 -13.21
CA GLY A 183 -0.64 -3.53 -13.84
C GLY A 183 -1.28 -4.57 -12.92
N LEU A 184 -1.33 -4.30 -11.61
CA LEU A 184 -1.81 -5.23 -10.59
C LEU A 184 -3.18 -4.84 -10.03
N LEU A 185 -3.60 -3.61 -10.30
CA LEU A 185 -4.86 -3.07 -9.86
C LEU A 185 -5.77 -2.98 -11.09
N PRO A 186 -7.04 -3.40 -10.99
CA PRO A 186 -7.99 -3.22 -12.08
C PRO A 186 -8.07 -1.73 -12.42
N THR A 187 -8.05 -1.40 -13.71
CA THR A 187 -8.14 -0.03 -14.23
C THR A 187 -9.48 0.57 -13.78
N GLN A 188 -9.52 1.20 -12.61
CA GLN A 188 -10.70 1.91 -12.17
C GLN A 188 -10.96 3.03 -13.18
N SER A 189 -12.17 3.00 -13.75
CA SER A 189 -12.59 3.88 -14.83
C SER A 189 -12.31 5.34 -14.46
N GLN A 190 -11.49 5.98 -15.30
CA GLN A 190 -11.32 7.42 -15.47
C GLN A 190 -12.01 8.32 -14.42
N GLY A 191 -11.24 8.69 -13.41
CA GLY A 191 -11.49 9.86 -12.60
C GLY A 191 -10.23 10.16 -11.83
N ILE A 192 -9.62 11.33 -12.06
CA ILE A 192 -8.78 11.95 -11.03
C ILE A 192 -9.77 12.36 -9.93
N GLY A 193 -10.21 11.37 -9.15
CA GLY A 193 -11.14 11.52 -8.04
C GLY A 193 -10.37 11.81 -6.76
N ASN A 194 -11.02 12.52 -5.84
CA ASN A 194 -10.54 12.64 -4.48
C ASN A 194 -10.51 11.22 -3.87
N LEU A 195 -9.49 10.83 -3.10
CA LEU A 195 -9.43 9.51 -2.42
C LEU A 195 -10.76 9.20 -1.69
N LEU A 196 -11.40 10.24 -1.16
CA LEU A 196 -12.68 10.13 -0.47
C LEU A 196 -13.84 9.63 -1.37
N ASP A 197 -13.82 9.89 -2.68
CA ASP A 197 -14.82 9.38 -3.62
C ASP A 197 -14.69 7.87 -3.85
N GLU A 198 -13.44 7.38 -3.88
CA GLU A 198 -13.14 5.96 -4.05
C GLU A 198 -13.51 5.15 -2.81
N LEU A 199 -13.31 5.74 -1.62
CA LEU A 199 -13.58 5.10 -0.33
C LEU A 199 -15.07 5.10 0.08
N ASP A 200 -15.94 5.77 -0.68
CA ASP A 200 -17.38 5.87 -0.39
C ASP A 200 -18.20 4.70 -0.98
N VAL A 201 -17.70 4.05 -2.04
CA VAL A 201 -18.35 2.87 -2.62
C VAL A 201 -17.95 1.63 -1.82
N ALA A 202 -18.91 1.07 -1.09
CA ALA A 202 -18.65 -0.01 -0.16
C ALA A 202 -18.81 -1.39 -0.85
N PRO A 203 -17.73 -2.11 -1.23
CA PRO A 203 -17.85 -3.42 -1.91
C PRO A 203 -18.49 -4.48 -1.00
N GLU A 204 -19.25 -5.45 -1.50
CA GLU A 204 -19.82 -6.47 -0.59
C GLU A 204 -18.71 -7.18 0.21
N PRO A 205 -18.81 -7.27 1.56
CA PRO A 205 -17.79 -7.90 2.38
C PRO A 205 -17.56 -9.34 1.94
N MET A 206 -16.32 -9.68 1.61
CA MET A 206 -15.99 -11.06 1.24
C MET A 206 -15.78 -11.93 2.49
N PRO A 207 -16.17 -13.22 2.46
CA PRO A 207 -15.77 -14.17 3.49
C PRO A 207 -14.26 -14.38 3.50
N LEU A 208 -13.73 -14.92 4.60
CA LEU A 208 -12.34 -15.33 4.67
C LEU A 208 -12.11 -16.53 3.72
N PRO A 209 -11.24 -16.44 2.70
CA PRO A 209 -11.05 -17.51 1.74
C PRO A 209 -10.27 -18.69 2.32
N ASP A 210 -10.59 -19.91 1.86
CA ASP A 210 -9.91 -21.14 2.29
C ASP A 210 -8.39 -21.15 2.01
N TRP A 211 -7.93 -20.40 1.00
CA TRP A 211 -6.51 -20.32 0.69
C TRP A 211 -5.69 -19.69 1.82
N VAL A 212 -6.31 -18.88 2.69
CA VAL A 212 -5.66 -18.26 3.84
C VAL A 212 -5.11 -19.30 4.80
N GLU A 213 -5.84 -20.41 5.02
CA GLU A 213 -5.39 -21.52 5.87
C GLU A 213 -4.13 -22.18 5.30
N THR A 214 -3.99 -22.19 3.97
CA THR A 214 -2.86 -22.82 3.27
C THR A 214 -1.71 -21.86 2.98
N LEU A 215 -1.85 -20.57 3.29
CA LEU A 215 -0.80 -19.58 3.07
C LEU A 215 0.37 -19.85 4.02
N PRO A 216 1.58 -20.20 3.53
CA PRO A 216 2.73 -20.35 4.41
C PRO A 216 3.10 -19.02 5.05
N GLN A 217 3.58 -19.05 6.29
CA GLN A 217 4.09 -17.86 6.97
C GLN A 217 5.24 -17.24 6.20
N GLY A 218 5.35 -15.92 6.24
CA GLY A 218 6.39 -15.27 5.47
C GLY A 218 6.59 -13.80 5.76
N ARG A 219 7.47 -13.20 4.97
CA ARG A 219 7.78 -11.78 5.03
C ARG A 219 7.97 -11.18 3.65
N LEU A 220 7.61 -9.92 3.53
CA LEU A 220 7.70 -9.09 2.34
C LEU A 220 8.51 -7.84 2.67
N ARG A 221 9.49 -7.56 1.82
CA ARG A 221 10.27 -6.31 1.82
C ARG A 221 10.21 -5.72 0.41
N LEU A 222 9.60 -4.56 0.27
CA LEU A 222 9.56 -3.78 -0.96
C LEU A 222 10.39 -2.51 -0.76
N ALA A 223 11.43 -2.32 -1.57
CA ALA A 223 12.26 -1.12 -1.49
C ALA A 223 11.62 0.08 -2.19
N ASP A 224 11.12 -0.11 -3.42
CA ASP A 224 10.46 0.91 -4.23
C ASP A 224 9.15 0.36 -4.81
N ILE A 225 8.08 1.14 -4.68
CA ILE A 225 6.74 0.85 -5.20
C ILE A 225 6.37 1.97 -6.17
N LEU A 226 6.11 1.62 -7.43
CA LEU A 226 5.72 2.55 -8.48
C LEU A 226 4.22 2.45 -8.71
N TYR A 227 3.53 3.58 -8.59
CA TYR A 227 2.11 3.68 -8.91
C TYR A 227 1.82 5.00 -9.59
N GLN A 228 1.28 4.97 -10.81
CA GLN A 228 0.97 6.12 -11.64
C GLN A 228 2.16 7.09 -11.77
N GLY A 229 3.37 6.54 -11.91
CA GLY A 229 4.62 7.29 -11.98
C GLY A 229 5.12 7.88 -10.65
N ARG A 230 4.46 7.60 -9.53
CA ARG A 230 4.88 8.02 -8.19
C ARG A 230 5.59 6.89 -7.46
N GLN A 231 6.71 7.21 -6.85
CA GLN A 231 7.45 6.29 -5.98
C GLN A 231 6.94 6.35 -4.55
N MET A 232 6.72 5.19 -3.96
CA MET A 232 6.21 4.95 -2.61
C MET A 232 7.07 3.85 -1.94
N GLY A 233 7.00 3.78 -0.61
CA GLY A 233 7.77 2.82 0.16
C GLY A 233 8.99 3.43 0.87
N PRO A 234 9.80 2.60 1.54
CA PRO A 234 9.72 1.13 1.54
C PRO A 234 8.47 0.59 2.26
N LEU A 235 8.08 -0.64 1.92
CA LEU A 235 7.05 -1.43 2.62
C LEU A 235 7.68 -2.69 3.22
N THR A 236 7.35 -3.00 4.47
CA THR A 236 7.72 -4.23 5.14
C THR A 236 6.51 -4.87 5.78
N ALA A 237 6.32 -6.17 5.58
CA ALA A 237 5.25 -6.92 6.19
C ALA A 237 5.76 -8.30 6.62
N HIS A 238 5.33 -8.77 7.78
CA HIS A 238 5.44 -10.19 8.15
C HIS A 238 4.03 -10.70 8.30
N TRP A 239 3.74 -11.88 7.77
CA TRP A 239 2.42 -12.48 7.89
C TRP A 239 2.49 -13.88 8.46
N SER A 240 1.45 -14.20 9.21
CA SER A 240 1.13 -15.53 9.72
C SER A 240 -0.36 -15.77 9.50
N SER A 241 -0.73 -17.01 9.26
CA SER A 241 -2.14 -17.39 9.08
C SER A 241 -2.49 -18.62 9.89
N GLY A 242 -3.79 -18.79 10.09
CA GLY A 242 -4.40 -19.99 10.65
C GLY A 242 -5.77 -20.24 10.01
N PRO A 243 -6.52 -21.25 10.49
CA PRO A 243 -7.76 -21.68 9.85
C PRO A 243 -8.86 -20.61 9.72
N GLN A 244 -8.79 -19.56 10.53
CA GLN A 244 -9.83 -18.51 10.60
C GLN A 244 -9.27 -17.10 10.67
N TRP A 245 -7.96 -16.92 10.41
CA TRP A 245 -7.32 -15.62 10.52
C TRP A 245 -6.06 -15.49 9.68
N LEU A 246 -5.74 -14.24 9.31
CA LEU A 246 -4.48 -13.78 8.76
C LEU A 246 -4.03 -12.56 9.57
N GLU A 247 -2.82 -12.61 10.11
CA GLU A 247 -2.19 -11.49 10.80
C GLU A 247 -1.03 -10.98 9.97
N ILE A 248 -0.91 -9.65 9.88
CA ILE A 248 0.22 -8.95 9.29
C ILE A 248 0.85 -8.08 10.37
N ALA A 249 1.90 -8.58 11.01
CA ALA A 249 2.60 -7.91 12.09
C ALA A 249 4.08 -8.33 12.16
N PRO A 250 5.05 -7.39 12.14
CA PRO A 250 4.87 -5.96 11.95
C PRO A 250 4.60 -5.60 10.48
N LEU A 251 3.76 -4.57 10.28
CA LEU A 251 3.54 -3.84 9.03
C LEU A 251 4.24 -2.48 9.11
N GLY A 252 4.89 -2.07 8.02
CA GLY A 252 5.52 -0.76 7.89
C GLY A 252 5.41 -0.24 6.46
N LEU A 253 5.11 1.05 6.28
CA LEU A 253 5.05 1.72 4.99
C LEU A 253 5.53 3.17 5.14
N THR A 254 6.44 3.61 4.28
CA THR A 254 6.88 5.01 4.21
C THR A 254 6.27 5.71 3.01
N LEU A 255 5.71 6.92 3.22
CA LEU A 255 5.18 7.79 2.18
C LEU A 255 5.73 9.20 2.41
N GLY A 256 6.57 9.67 1.48
CA GLY A 256 7.25 10.95 1.65
C GLY A 256 8.11 10.97 2.90
N GLN A 257 7.82 11.86 3.83
CA GLN A 257 8.51 12.03 5.11
C GLN A 257 7.77 11.43 6.31
N VAL A 258 6.74 10.61 6.06
CA VAL A 258 5.91 9.97 7.10
C VAL A 258 6.03 8.45 6.97
N THR A 259 6.16 7.76 8.11
CA THR A 259 6.15 6.30 8.19
C THR A 259 4.95 5.84 9.01
N ALA A 260 4.15 4.93 8.46
CA ALA A 260 3.14 4.18 9.17
C ALA A 260 3.71 2.84 9.64
N ARG A 261 3.44 2.45 10.88
CA ARG A 261 3.83 1.15 11.46
C ARG A 261 2.68 0.57 12.27
N GLY A 262 2.56 -0.76 12.32
CA GLY A 262 1.58 -1.40 13.18
C GLY A 262 1.23 -2.81 12.74
N GLU A 263 -0.05 -3.15 12.83
CA GLU A 263 -0.57 -4.49 12.57
C GLU A 263 -1.92 -4.46 11.87
N LEU A 264 -2.22 -5.54 11.17
CA LEU A 264 -3.51 -5.81 10.57
C LEU A 264 -3.91 -7.26 10.86
N VAL A 265 -5.15 -7.48 11.28
CA VAL A 265 -5.73 -8.82 11.51
C VAL A 265 -6.99 -8.95 10.69
N TRP A 266 -7.06 -9.97 9.84
CA TRP A 266 -8.24 -10.34 9.08
C TRP A 266 -8.75 -11.69 9.57
N GLU A 267 -10.00 -11.75 10.03
CA GLU A 267 -10.57 -12.95 10.65
C GLU A 267 -11.96 -13.28 10.12
N SER A 268 -12.37 -14.54 10.24
CA SER A 268 -13.75 -14.95 9.99
C SER A 268 -14.69 -14.29 11.02
N ALA A 269 -15.83 -13.77 10.53
CA ALA A 269 -16.87 -13.18 11.36
C ALA A 269 -18.22 -13.92 11.21
N GLY A 270 -18.20 -15.11 10.59
CA GLY A 270 -19.37 -15.91 10.25
C GLY A 270 -19.13 -16.71 8.97
N PRO A 271 -20.09 -17.56 8.56
CA PRO A 271 -19.94 -18.42 7.37
C PRO A 271 -19.77 -17.65 6.05
N ALA A 272 -20.31 -16.43 5.97
CA ALA A 272 -20.28 -15.59 4.78
C ALA A 272 -19.59 -14.24 5.03
N ASP A 273 -19.05 -14.02 6.22
CA ASP A 273 -18.56 -12.71 6.67
C ASP A 273 -17.12 -12.82 7.17
N SER A 274 -16.39 -11.72 7.02
CA SER A 274 -15.08 -11.53 7.64
C SER A 274 -14.97 -10.13 8.20
N LEU A 275 -13.98 -9.93 9.07
CA LEU A 275 -13.69 -8.65 9.70
C LEU A 275 -12.20 -8.39 9.63
N THR A 276 -11.85 -7.19 9.19
CA THR A 276 -10.48 -6.69 9.31
C THR A 276 -10.39 -5.68 10.45
N ARG A 277 -9.34 -5.79 11.25
CA ARG A 277 -8.92 -4.79 12.23
C ARG A 277 -7.52 -4.30 11.91
N SER A 278 -7.29 -3.00 12.05
CA SER A 278 -5.99 -2.37 11.89
C SER A 278 -5.65 -1.53 13.10
N ARG A 279 -4.39 -1.56 13.50
CA ARG A 279 -3.81 -0.61 14.44
C ARG A 279 -2.55 -0.05 13.81
N LEU A 280 -2.54 1.25 13.54
CA LEU A 280 -1.44 1.93 12.88
C LEU A 280 -1.04 3.18 13.67
N ASP A 281 0.26 3.32 13.90
CA ASP A 281 0.91 4.54 14.36
C ASP A 281 1.63 5.16 13.17
N LEU A 282 1.37 6.44 12.90
CA LEU A 282 2.08 7.23 11.89
C LEU A 282 2.95 8.26 12.60
N ASP A 283 4.21 8.34 12.19
CA ASP A 283 5.16 9.33 12.68
C ASP A 283 6.04 9.85 11.55
N GLY A 284 6.50 11.09 11.66
CA GLY A 284 7.40 11.69 10.68
C GLY A 284 7.39 13.20 10.72
N HIS A 285 7.75 13.80 9.58
CA HIS A 285 7.80 15.24 9.41
C HIS A 285 6.57 15.72 8.63
N ASP A 286 6.77 16.14 7.39
CA ASP A 286 5.75 16.78 6.57
C ASP A 286 4.69 15.77 6.07
N LEU A 287 3.47 15.85 6.62
CA LEU A 287 2.31 15.08 6.17
C LEU A 287 1.92 15.41 4.73
N GLY A 288 2.14 16.64 4.28
CA GLY A 288 1.87 17.06 2.91
C GLY A 288 2.66 16.24 1.89
N SER A 289 3.89 15.84 2.22
CA SER A 289 4.71 14.99 1.35
C SER A 289 4.11 13.60 1.13
N ALA A 290 3.37 13.06 2.10
CA ALA A 290 2.64 11.80 1.94
C ALA A 290 1.44 11.98 1.01
N LEU A 291 0.70 13.09 1.15
CA LEU A 291 -0.42 13.44 0.26
C LEU A 291 0.05 13.57 -1.21
N GLU A 292 1.22 14.16 -1.45
CA GLU A 292 1.81 14.25 -2.80
C GLU A 292 2.10 12.87 -3.40
N ARG A 293 2.65 11.94 -2.61
CA ARG A 293 2.91 10.56 -3.06
C ARG A 293 1.62 9.82 -3.37
N LEU A 294 0.53 10.14 -2.67
CA LEU A 294 -0.81 9.61 -2.92
C LEU A 294 -1.59 10.37 -4.02
N GLY A 295 -1.01 11.43 -4.58
CA GLY A 295 -1.68 12.27 -5.57
C GLY A 295 -2.83 13.12 -5.07
N GLN A 296 -2.91 13.31 -3.76
CA GLN A 296 -3.94 14.11 -3.13
C GLN A 296 -3.52 15.59 -3.09
N PRO A 297 -4.49 16.52 -3.12
CA PRO A 297 -4.20 17.93 -2.90
C PRO A 297 -3.49 18.16 -1.56
N VAL A 298 -2.39 18.88 -1.58
CA VAL A 298 -1.63 19.21 -0.37
C VAL A 298 -2.34 20.32 0.38
N SER A 299 -3.08 19.96 1.41
CA SER A 299 -3.81 20.88 2.27
C SER A 299 -3.01 21.37 3.48
N ILE A 300 -1.91 20.70 3.80
CA ILE A 300 -1.17 20.95 5.03
C ILE A 300 0.32 20.69 4.82
N ARG A 301 1.13 21.49 5.49
CA ARG A 301 2.57 21.27 5.65
C ARG A 301 2.92 21.47 7.12
N ASN A 302 3.86 20.69 7.64
CA ASN A 302 4.21 20.71 9.05
C ASN A 302 5.63 20.16 9.28
N SER A 303 6.23 20.47 10.43
CA SER A 303 7.57 20.01 10.81
C SER A 303 7.54 18.60 11.41
N LYS A 304 6.46 18.24 12.10
CA LYS A 304 6.32 16.96 12.81
C LYS A 304 4.89 16.46 12.80
N THR A 305 4.70 15.18 12.49
CA THR A 305 3.43 14.47 12.49
C THR A 305 3.47 13.31 13.46
N ARG A 306 2.39 13.15 14.24
CA ARG A 306 2.01 11.90 14.89
C ARG A 306 0.53 11.65 14.65
N ALA A 307 0.17 10.44 14.26
CA ALA A 307 -1.22 10.03 14.20
C ALA A 307 -1.35 8.58 14.68
N ARG A 308 -2.51 8.25 15.23
CA ARG A 308 -2.87 6.88 15.58
C ARG A 308 -4.22 6.54 14.99
N SER A 309 -4.33 5.31 14.53
CA SER A 309 -5.54 4.78 13.94
C SER A 309 -5.81 3.40 14.49
N GLN A 310 -7.02 3.20 14.98
CA GLN A 310 -7.56 1.89 15.34
C GLN A 310 -8.89 1.74 14.62
N LEU A 311 -8.91 0.99 13.52
CA LEU A 311 -10.07 0.86 12.65
C LEU A 311 -10.47 -0.60 12.49
N ALA A 312 -11.77 -0.84 12.35
CA ALA A 312 -12.33 -2.13 12.01
C ALA A 312 -13.37 -1.97 10.90
N TRP A 313 -13.33 -2.85 9.90
CA TRP A 313 -14.30 -2.88 8.80
C TRP A 313 -14.65 -4.31 8.39
N PRO A 314 -15.89 -4.58 7.96
CA PRO A 314 -16.27 -5.87 7.40
C PRO A 314 -15.55 -6.14 6.07
N GLY A 315 -15.14 -7.38 5.86
CA GLY A 315 -14.48 -7.83 4.63
C GLY A 315 -12.96 -7.89 4.74
N ALA A 316 -12.33 -8.07 3.57
CA ALA A 316 -10.89 -8.21 3.43
C ALA A 316 -10.13 -6.89 3.65
N PRO A 317 -8.79 -6.94 3.84
CA PRO A 317 -7.97 -5.75 4.10
C PRO A 317 -8.05 -4.67 3.01
N TRP A 318 -8.24 -5.08 1.75
CA TRP A 318 -8.38 -4.17 0.61
C TRP A 318 -9.82 -3.69 0.38
N GLN A 319 -10.80 -4.13 1.17
CA GLN A 319 -12.22 -3.73 1.08
C GLN A 319 -12.60 -2.61 2.04
N PHE A 320 -11.63 -1.80 2.47
CA PHE A 320 -11.90 -0.65 3.33
C PHE A 320 -12.93 0.28 2.69
N ALA A 321 -13.96 0.65 3.46
CA ALA A 321 -15.00 1.58 3.01
C ALA A 321 -15.46 2.44 4.20
N LEU A 322 -15.52 3.76 4.02
CA LEU A 322 -15.82 4.71 5.11
C LEU A 322 -17.16 4.40 5.79
N GLN A 323 -18.19 4.11 4.99
CA GLN A 323 -19.55 3.85 5.47
C GLN A 323 -19.70 2.59 6.34
N ARG A 324 -18.77 1.63 6.25
CA ARG A 324 -18.80 0.39 7.04
C ARG A 324 -17.68 0.29 8.07
N SER A 325 -16.78 1.25 8.06
CA SER A 325 -15.67 1.31 8.99
C SER A 325 -16.10 1.95 10.30
N ARG A 326 -15.45 1.52 11.37
CA ARG A 326 -15.60 2.12 12.69
C ARG A 326 -14.26 2.16 13.42
N GLY A 327 -14.09 3.12 14.32
CA GLY A 327 -12.93 3.13 15.20
C GLY A 327 -12.47 4.53 15.59
N ASN A 328 -11.24 4.64 16.06
CA ASN A 328 -10.72 5.86 16.68
C ASN A 328 -9.50 6.36 15.91
N LEU A 329 -9.40 7.68 15.80
CA LEU A 329 -8.31 8.40 15.16
C LEU A 329 -7.79 9.45 16.14
N GLU A 330 -6.47 9.56 16.26
CA GLU A 330 -5.77 10.63 16.98
C GLU A 330 -4.79 11.29 16.02
N LEU A 331 -4.69 12.62 16.06
CA LEU A 331 -3.77 13.39 15.24
C LEU A 331 -3.11 14.48 16.07
N GLU A 332 -1.80 14.61 15.87
CA GLU A 332 -0.98 15.67 16.45
C GLU A 332 0.01 16.19 15.40
N LEU A 333 0.00 17.49 15.15
CA LEU A 333 0.90 18.16 14.22
C LEU A 333 1.58 19.34 14.91
N HIS A 334 2.84 19.59 14.57
CA HIS A 334 3.60 20.73 15.10
C HIS A 334 4.21 21.57 13.98
N ASP A 335 4.33 22.87 14.24
CA ASP A 335 4.96 23.91 13.43
C ASP A 335 4.65 23.78 11.93
N GLY A 336 3.51 24.30 11.52
CA GLY A 336 3.03 24.13 10.15
C GLY A 336 2.13 25.24 9.65
N HIS A 337 1.56 24.99 8.48
CA HIS A 337 0.54 25.85 7.90
C HIS A 337 -0.47 25.03 7.11
N PHE A 338 -1.74 25.45 7.20
CA PHE A 338 -2.78 24.99 6.30
C PHE A 338 -2.63 25.71 4.97
N VAL A 339 -2.41 24.97 3.89
CA VAL A 339 -2.20 25.50 2.55
C VAL A 339 -3.53 25.95 1.97
N GLN A 340 -3.56 27.16 1.40
CA GLN A 340 -4.75 27.66 0.72
C GLN A 340 -4.99 26.88 -0.58
N LEU A 341 -6.08 26.11 -0.62
CA LEU A 341 -6.50 25.38 -1.81
C LEU A 341 -7.62 26.14 -2.53
N GLU A 342 -7.42 26.46 -3.82
CA GLU A 342 -8.41 27.15 -4.66
C GLU A 342 -9.51 26.21 -5.21
N SER A 343 -9.41 24.90 -4.97
CA SER A 343 -10.33 23.90 -5.52
C SER A 343 -11.66 23.75 -4.73
N PRO A 344 -12.83 23.70 -5.40
CA PRO A 344 -14.13 23.45 -4.76
C PRO A 344 -14.24 22.19 -3.88
N THR A 345 -13.47 21.15 -4.19
CA THR A 345 -13.47 19.86 -3.47
C THR A 345 -12.58 19.83 -2.22
N ALA A 346 -11.75 20.85 -2.01
CA ALA A 346 -10.79 20.93 -0.91
C ALA A 346 -11.04 22.12 0.05
N ARG A 347 -12.20 22.76 -0.08
CA ARG A 347 -12.55 23.99 0.64
C ARG A 347 -12.73 23.85 2.15
N LEU A 348 -12.78 22.66 2.74
CA LEU A 348 -12.73 22.51 4.21
C LEU A 348 -11.44 23.05 4.81
N VAL A 349 -10.32 22.88 4.11
CA VAL A 349 -9.05 23.46 4.55
C VAL A 349 -9.01 24.95 4.19
N GLY A 350 -9.70 25.34 3.12
CA GLY A 350 -9.98 26.74 2.80
C GLY A 350 -10.94 27.44 3.78
N LEU A 351 -11.73 26.72 4.58
CA LEU A 351 -12.55 27.27 5.67
C LEU A 351 -11.71 27.53 6.92
N LEU A 352 -10.57 26.86 7.06
CA LEU A 352 -9.46 27.25 7.93
C LEU A 352 -8.65 28.41 7.34
N ASN A 353 -9.14 29.10 6.31
CA ASN A 353 -8.74 30.47 6.01
C ASN A 353 -9.28 31.43 7.09
N ILE A 354 -8.88 31.10 8.31
CA ILE A 354 -8.98 31.84 9.55
C ILE A 354 -8.45 33.25 9.33
N ASP A 355 -7.40 33.41 8.52
CA ASP A 355 -6.88 34.71 8.14
C ASP A 355 -7.98 35.60 7.54
N ASN A 356 -8.86 35.07 6.69
CA ASN A 356 -10.00 35.81 6.15
C ASN A 356 -11.11 36.10 7.17
N LEU A 357 -11.34 35.20 8.13
CA LEU A 357 -12.34 35.39 9.18
C LEU A 357 -11.85 36.45 10.19
N VAL A 358 -10.61 36.33 10.66
CA VAL A 358 -9.93 37.29 11.56
C VAL A 358 -9.70 38.63 10.87
N ARG A 359 -9.37 38.65 9.58
CA ARG A 359 -9.29 39.86 8.73
C ARG A 359 -10.58 40.67 8.74
N ARG A 360 -11.73 40.01 8.62
CA ARG A 360 -13.04 40.67 8.71
C ARG A 360 -13.35 41.16 10.13
N LEU A 361 -12.67 40.62 11.14
CA LEU A 361 -12.87 40.96 12.56
C LEU A 361 -11.88 42.01 13.10
N ARG A 362 -10.69 42.21 12.50
CA ARG A 362 -9.60 43.04 13.08
C ARG A 362 -9.09 44.24 12.27
N MET A 363 -9.48 44.44 11.00
CA MET A 363 -9.09 45.61 10.18
C MET A 363 -7.57 45.97 10.13
N ASP A 364 -6.63 45.07 10.45
CA ASP A 364 -5.18 45.34 10.37
C ASP A 364 -4.41 44.13 9.80
N PHE A 365 -3.45 44.41 8.92
CA PHE A 365 -2.72 43.45 8.07
C PHE A 365 -1.23 43.77 8.05
N THR A 366 -0.48 43.22 9.00
CA THR A 366 1.00 43.28 8.88
C THR A 366 1.67 41.97 8.57
N ASP A 367 1.04 40.80 8.77
CA ASP A 367 1.67 39.53 8.44
C ASP A 367 0.71 38.57 7.74
N VAL A 368 0.70 38.64 6.40
CA VAL A 368 0.17 37.57 5.55
C VAL A 368 1.28 37.22 4.57
N THR A 369 2.02 36.15 4.88
CA THR A 369 2.82 35.47 3.86
C THR A 369 1.85 34.68 2.98
N GLY A 370 2.01 34.70 1.66
CA GLY A 370 1.10 34.01 0.73
C GLY A 370 1.11 32.46 0.81
N GLN A 371 1.38 31.89 1.98
CA GLN A 371 1.61 30.45 2.23
C GLN A 371 0.43 29.76 2.94
N GLY A 372 -0.54 30.49 3.49
CA GLY A 372 -1.72 29.95 4.19
C GLY A 372 -1.73 30.24 5.70
N THR A 373 -2.61 29.58 6.46
CA THR A 373 -2.81 29.84 7.91
C THR A 373 -1.78 29.06 8.73
N ALA A 374 -0.88 29.76 9.43
CA ALA A 374 0.13 29.13 10.28
C ALA A 374 -0.45 28.58 11.60
N PHE A 375 0.13 27.47 12.08
CA PHE A 375 -0.15 26.89 13.39
C PHE A 375 1.14 26.42 14.07
N ASP A 376 1.18 26.52 15.39
CA ASP A 376 2.24 25.95 16.23
C ASP A 376 1.89 24.51 16.60
N HIS A 377 0.62 24.23 16.90
CA HIS A 377 0.15 22.90 17.30
C HIS A 377 -1.28 22.62 16.82
N VAL A 378 -1.51 21.40 16.33
CA VAL A 378 -2.86 20.87 16.08
C VAL A 378 -2.97 19.56 16.83
N ALA A 379 -4.00 19.40 17.64
CA ALA A 379 -4.29 18.14 18.33
C ALA A 379 -5.79 17.84 18.32
N GLY A 380 -6.13 16.60 18.01
CA GLY A 380 -7.51 16.16 18.01
C GLY A 380 -7.65 14.66 18.08
N ALA A 381 -8.80 14.22 18.57
CA ALA A 381 -9.23 12.84 18.53
C ALA A 381 -10.64 12.77 17.94
N ALA A 382 -10.93 11.71 17.21
CA ALA A 382 -12.24 11.49 16.59
C ALA A 382 -12.61 10.01 16.59
N THR A 383 -13.90 9.75 16.53
CA THR A 383 -14.48 8.42 16.31
C THR A 383 -15.10 8.40 14.92
N LEU A 384 -14.68 7.45 14.09
CA LEU A 384 -15.33 7.14 12.81
C LEU A 384 -16.46 6.13 13.06
N TYR A 385 -17.63 6.40 12.54
CA TYR A 385 -18.72 5.42 12.44
C TYR A 385 -19.63 5.77 11.26
N ALA A 386 -19.96 4.79 10.42
CA ALA A 386 -20.92 4.97 9.33
C ALA A 386 -20.61 6.16 8.39
N GLY A 387 -19.33 6.40 8.09
CA GLY A 387 -18.89 7.54 7.27
C GLY A 387 -18.89 8.90 7.97
N VAL A 388 -19.27 8.96 9.24
CA VAL A 388 -19.26 10.17 10.07
C VAL A 388 -18.06 10.15 11.01
N LEU A 389 -17.29 11.24 11.02
CA LEU A 389 -16.30 11.53 12.04
C LEU A 389 -16.93 12.42 13.11
N GLU A 390 -16.92 11.97 14.36
CA GLU A 390 -17.33 12.75 15.52
C GLU A 390 -16.11 13.03 16.39
N THR A 391 -15.89 14.30 16.77
CA THR A 391 -14.75 14.69 17.58
C THR A 391 -14.92 14.20 19.03
N ASN A 392 -13.87 13.60 19.60
CA ASN A 392 -13.85 13.16 21.00
C ASN A 392 -13.35 14.33 21.87
N GLY A 393 -14.20 15.33 22.06
CA GLY A 393 -13.82 16.65 22.57
C GLY A 393 -13.26 17.56 21.48
N PRO A 394 -12.91 18.82 21.81
CA PRO A 394 -12.52 19.80 20.83
C PRO A 394 -11.16 19.46 20.19
N VAL A 395 -11.09 19.53 18.87
CA VAL A 395 -9.83 19.65 18.13
C VAL A 395 -9.27 21.04 18.40
N ILE A 396 -8.04 21.11 18.89
CA ILE A 396 -7.35 22.34 19.26
C ILE A 396 -6.36 22.69 18.14
N ILE A 397 -6.37 23.94 17.70
CA ILE A 397 -5.43 24.51 16.74
C ILE A 397 -4.85 25.77 17.38
N ASP A 398 -3.63 25.68 17.87
CA ASP A 398 -2.89 26.82 18.42
C ASP A 398 -2.08 27.45 17.30
N GLY A 399 -2.33 28.73 17.02
CA GLY A 399 -1.53 29.54 16.12
C GLY A 399 -0.79 30.66 16.85
N PRO A 400 0.16 31.33 16.17
CA PRO A 400 1.07 32.29 16.81
C PRO A 400 0.38 33.44 17.54
N ALA A 401 -0.82 33.82 17.10
CA ALA A 401 -1.56 34.95 17.63
C ALA A 401 -3.02 34.63 18.03
N THR A 402 -3.51 33.41 17.81
CA THR A 402 -4.92 33.03 18.02
C THR A 402 -5.02 31.52 18.19
N SER A 403 -5.88 31.05 19.08
CA SER A 403 -6.18 29.62 19.28
C SER A 403 -7.62 29.33 18.83
N PHE A 404 -7.82 28.18 18.20
CA PHE A 404 -9.10 27.75 17.67
C PHE A 404 -9.50 26.39 18.24
N THR A 405 -10.80 26.18 18.39
CA THR A 405 -11.36 24.89 18.78
C THR A 405 -12.46 24.47 17.80
N LEU A 406 -12.45 23.21 17.37
CA LEU A 406 -13.51 22.63 16.54
C LEU A 406 -14.12 21.43 17.27
N ASP A 407 -15.43 21.44 17.49
CA ASP A 407 -16.14 20.35 18.18
C ASP A 407 -17.45 20.03 17.44
N GLY A 408 -17.69 18.76 17.12
CA GLY A 408 -18.89 18.31 16.42
C GLY A 408 -18.63 17.17 15.44
N THR A 409 -19.36 17.17 14.32
CA THR A 409 -19.33 16.07 13.35
C THR A 409 -18.98 16.51 11.93
N VAL A 410 -18.39 15.58 11.17
CA VAL A 410 -18.15 15.70 9.73
C VAL A 410 -18.68 14.42 9.08
N ASP A 411 -19.71 14.54 8.26
CA ASP A 411 -20.20 13.46 7.41
C ASP A 411 -19.32 13.43 6.14
N LEU A 412 -18.37 12.49 6.07
CA LEU A 412 -17.45 12.35 4.95
C LEU A 412 -18.15 11.85 3.68
N SER A 413 -19.22 11.07 3.85
CA SER A 413 -20.02 10.51 2.75
C SER A 413 -20.87 11.59 2.08
N ARG A 414 -21.56 12.41 2.88
CA ARG A 414 -22.39 13.51 2.38
C ARG A 414 -21.60 14.79 2.15
N ARG A 415 -20.35 14.84 2.60
CA ARG A 415 -19.50 16.03 2.50
C ARG A 415 -20.11 17.21 3.24
N GLU A 416 -20.64 16.95 4.43
CA GLU A 416 -21.30 17.94 5.28
C GLU A 416 -20.55 18.09 6.59
N VAL A 417 -20.49 19.31 7.08
CA VAL A 417 -19.92 19.65 8.38
C VAL A 417 -21.04 20.13 9.29
N ASP A 418 -20.97 19.78 10.57
CA ASP A 418 -21.77 20.39 11.62
C ASP A 418 -20.91 20.55 12.88
N GLN A 419 -20.20 21.67 12.95
CA GLN A 419 -19.17 21.92 13.96
C GLN A 419 -19.41 23.25 14.67
N ARG A 420 -19.06 23.27 15.96
CA ARG A 420 -18.91 24.47 16.76
C ARG A 420 -17.46 24.92 16.70
N PHE A 421 -17.24 26.09 16.11
CA PHE A 421 -15.94 26.71 15.93
C PHE A 421 -15.74 27.81 16.97
N GLY A 422 -14.82 27.59 17.91
CA GLY A 422 -14.41 28.56 18.90
C GLY A 422 -13.16 29.32 18.45
N VAL A 423 -13.17 30.63 18.61
CA VAL A 423 -12.02 31.52 18.37
C VAL A 423 -11.64 32.18 19.68
N THR A 424 -10.42 31.91 20.13
CA THR A 424 -9.84 32.49 21.34
C THR A 424 -8.80 33.53 20.94
N VAL A 425 -9.14 34.79 21.18
CA VAL A 425 -8.29 35.92 20.81
C VAL A 425 -7.60 36.47 22.06
N PRO A 426 -6.26 36.41 22.15
CA PRO A 426 -5.55 37.11 23.21
C PRO A 426 -5.67 38.61 22.97
N ILE A 427 -6.23 39.33 23.94
CA ILE A 427 -6.17 40.78 23.98
C ILE A 427 -4.84 41.16 24.62
N SER A 428 -3.81 41.43 23.82
CA SER A 428 -2.61 42.06 24.36
C SER A 428 -2.95 43.51 24.74
N SER A 429 -2.74 43.89 26.00
CA SER A 429 -2.83 45.27 26.48
C SER A 429 -1.69 46.12 25.91
N SER A 430 -1.70 46.39 24.59
CA SER A 430 -0.69 47.22 23.91
C SER A 430 -0.89 48.73 24.09
N LEU A 431 -1.98 49.14 24.76
CA LEU A 431 -2.33 50.53 25.00
C LEU A 431 -1.24 51.40 25.69
N PRO A 432 -0.45 50.90 26.66
CA PRO A 432 0.55 51.74 27.33
C PRO A 432 1.70 52.19 26.44
N LEU A 433 2.09 51.38 25.45
CA LEU A 433 3.24 51.65 24.57
C LEU A 433 2.93 52.71 23.49
N ALA A 434 1.69 52.77 23.00
CA ALA A 434 1.28 53.75 21.99
C ALA A 434 1.33 55.22 22.49
N ALA A 435 1.04 55.45 23.77
CA ALA A 435 1.04 56.79 24.38
C ALA A 435 2.46 57.38 24.54
N VAL A 436 3.48 56.53 24.70
CA VAL A 436 4.89 56.95 24.81
C VAL A 436 5.43 57.41 23.46
N VAL A 437 5.05 56.72 22.38
CA VAL A 437 5.47 57.05 21.00
C VAL A 437 4.84 58.35 20.49
N ALA A 438 3.62 58.68 20.93
CA ALA A 438 2.92 59.92 20.58
C ALA A 438 3.48 61.20 21.25
N GLY A 439 4.58 61.11 22.02
CA GLY A 439 5.24 62.27 22.63
C GLY A 439 4.47 62.89 23.82
N ALA A 440 3.58 62.14 24.45
CA ALA A 440 2.76 62.59 25.58
C ALA A 440 3.11 61.84 26.89
N PRO A 441 4.30 62.05 27.48
CA PRO A 441 4.80 61.26 28.62
C PRO A 441 3.94 61.35 29.88
N VAL A 442 3.26 62.48 30.12
CA VAL A 442 2.35 62.66 31.26
C VAL A 442 1.08 61.82 31.13
N VAL A 443 0.56 61.71 29.90
CA VAL A 443 -0.61 60.86 29.59
C VAL A 443 -0.20 59.38 29.64
N GLY A 444 1.01 59.05 29.18
CA GLY A 444 1.58 57.71 29.29
C GLY A 444 1.73 57.24 30.75
N GLY A 445 2.16 58.12 31.66
CA GLY A 445 2.25 57.81 33.09
C GLY A 445 0.88 57.55 33.75
N ALA A 446 -0.15 58.33 33.40
CA ALA A 446 -1.50 58.13 33.91
C ALA A 446 -2.13 56.83 33.40
N LEU A 447 -1.93 56.49 32.13
CA LEU A 447 -2.36 55.22 31.53
C LEU A 447 -1.59 54.02 32.11
N PHE A 448 -0.30 54.17 32.42
CA PHE A 448 0.51 53.15 33.09
C PHE A 448 -0.03 52.84 34.49
N ILE A 449 -0.37 53.86 35.28
CA ILE A 449 -0.95 53.69 36.62
C ILE A 449 -2.37 53.11 36.53
N ALA A 450 -3.20 53.56 35.59
CA ALA A 450 -4.51 52.97 35.33
C ALA A 450 -4.39 51.49 34.93
N ASN A 451 -3.41 51.13 34.09
CA ASN A 451 -3.09 49.76 33.74
C ASN A 451 -2.52 48.95 34.94
N GLN A 452 -1.78 49.57 35.85
CA GLN A 452 -1.28 48.91 37.07
C GLN A 452 -2.41 48.62 38.08
N LEU A 453 -3.44 49.48 38.13
CA LEU A 453 -4.57 49.39 39.04
C LEU A 453 -5.74 48.55 38.48
N PHE A 454 -5.95 48.57 37.17
CA PHE A 454 -7.08 47.94 36.48
C PHE A 454 -6.68 46.97 35.36
N GLY A 455 -5.40 46.85 35.00
CA GLY A 455 -4.94 46.02 33.89
C GLY A 455 -5.23 44.54 34.09
N GLY A 456 -5.11 44.03 35.33
CA GLY A 456 -5.52 42.66 35.66
C GLY A 456 -7.03 42.41 35.60
N ALA A 457 -7.86 43.45 35.40
CA ALA A 457 -9.31 43.33 35.21
C ALA A 457 -9.71 43.28 33.72
N ILE A 458 -8.78 43.57 32.79
CA ILE A 458 -9.00 43.59 31.32
C ILE A 458 -8.33 42.38 30.63
N ASP A 459 -7.81 41.41 31.39
CA ASP A 459 -7.30 40.12 30.86
C ASP A 459 -8.42 39.15 30.46
N GLN A 460 -9.54 39.67 29.93
CA GLN A 460 -10.62 38.83 29.44
C GLN A 460 -10.28 38.33 28.05
N VAL A 461 -10.00 37.03 27.96
CA VAL A 461 -9.94 36.31 26.69
C VAL A 461 -11.34 36.34 26.09
N THR A 462 -11.55 37.10 25.01
CA THR A 462 -12.80 37.02 24.26
C THR A 462 -12.83 35.71 23.51
N ARG A 463 -13.83 34.87 23.80
CA ARG A 463 -14.12 33.65 23.07
C ARG A 463 -15.36 33.86 22.21
N LEU A 464 -15.20 33.68 20.90
CA LEU A 464 -16.30 33.75 19.95
C LEU A 464 -16.63 32.35 19.47
N TYR A 465 -17.87 31.91 19.62
CA TYR A 465 -18.33 30.61 19.11
C TYR A 465 -19.24 30.81 17.90
N TYR A 466 -18.90 30.12 16.82
CA TYR A 466 -19.66 30.06 15.58
C TYR A 466 -20.17 28.64 15.37
N ARG A 467 -21.38 28.51 14.81
CA ARG A 467 -21.85 27.24 14.24
C ARG A 467 -21.54 27.22 12.75
N VAL A 468 -20.82 26.20 12.32
CA VAL A 468 -20.48 25.95 10.90
C VAL A 468 -21.24 24.71 10.46
N ARG A 469 -22.25 24.88 9.58
CA ARG A 469 -23.14 23.78 9.17
C ARG A 469 -23.39 23.75 7.67
N GLY A 470 -23.48 22.55 7.09
CA GLY A 470 -23.91 22.33 5.71
C GLY A 470 -22.79 21.77 4.82
N PRO A 471 -22.91 21.87 3.49
CA PRO A 471 -21.93 21.35 2.57
C PRO A 471 -20.56 21.96 2.84
N TRP A 472 -19.57 21.11 2.94
CA TRP A 472 -18.23 21.47 3.37
C TRP A 472 -17.48 22.39 2.36
N SER A 473 -18.06 22.60 1.17
CA SER A 473 -17.59 23.47 0.10
C SER A 473 -18.19 24.88 0.15
N SER A 474 -19.26 25.04 0.95
CA SER A 474 -20.00 26.28 1.18
C SER A 474 -20.91 26.15 2.41
N PRO A 475 -20.37 26.02 3.63
CA PRO A 475 -21.19 25.91 4.83
C PRO A 475 -21.78 27.27 5.22
N ASP A 476 -22.90 27.23 5.92
CA ASP A 476 -23.45 28.36 6.64
C ASP A 476 -22.67 28.58 7.94
N ILE A 477 -22.38 29.83 8.27
CA ILE A 477 -21.60 30.23 9.45
C ILE A 477 -22.42 31.26 10.22
N THR A 478 -22.84 30.89 11.42
CA THR A 478 -23.67 31.74 12.29
C THR A 478 -22.99 31.94 13.64
N LEU A 479 -23.06 33.15 14.19
CA LEU A 479 -22.55 33.43 15.53
C LEU A 479 -23.51 32.83 16.57
N GLU A 480 -23.01 31.97 17.46
CA GLU A 480 -23.79 31.39 18.56
C GLU A 480 -23.68 32.25 19.82
N THR A 481 -22.45 32.41 20.34
CA THR A 481 -22.18 33.10 21.60
C THR A 481 -20.85 33.86 21.55
N ALA A 482 -20.75 34.89 22.37
CA ALA A 482 -19.51 35.62 22.66
C ALA A 482 -19.36 35.69 24.17
N GLU A 483 -18.22 35.22 24.70
CA GLU A 483 -17.90 35.13 26.12
C GLU A 483 -16.66 35.94 26.48
#